data_AF-A0A844FYN8-F1
#
_entry.id   AF-A0A844FYN8-F1
#
_cell.length_a   1.000
_cell.length_b   1.000
_cell.length_c   1.000
_cell.angle_alpha   90.00
_cell.angle_beta   90.00
_cell.angle_gamma   90.00
#
_symmetry.space_group_name_H-M   'P 1'
#
loop_
_entity.id
_entity.type
_entity.pdbx_description
1 polymer ?
#
loop_
_entity_poly.entity_id
_entity_poly.type
_entity_poly.pdbx_seq_one_letter_code
_entity_poly.pdbx_strand_id
1 'polypeptide(L)'
;MTPEEKIFRPSEEEPEAAEAASVFSAAPHGRSGLINLAGFDDESITNGPGLRAVVYAQGCPHGCPGCHNPQTHAFGTGRDCTPRELFERIRRNPLVSGVTFSGGEPLSQPSGFAELAALLKETGYEIAIYTGYRFEELLKMRNPAVRRLLEQADVLVDGPYRERERNILLRFRGSANQRILNLPASLKAGQAILMPPGRWRENA
;
A
#
# COMPACT_ATOMS: atom_id res chain seq x y z
N MET A 1 -42.94 5.45 -47.47
CA MET A 1 -44.14 4.96 -46.76
C MET A 1 -43.89 3.48 -46.50
N THR A 2 -43.56 3.01 -45.30
CA THR A 2 -43.95 3.43 -43.94
C THR A 2 -42.73 3.53 -42.99
N PRO A 3 -42.82 4.34 -41.92
CA PRO A 3 -41.85 4.39 -40.84
C PRO A 3 -42.27 3.44 -39.71
N GLU A 4 -41.37 2.58 -39.25
CA GLU A 4 -41.55 1.90 -37.96
C GLU A 4 -40.37 2.24 -37.05
N GLU A 5 -40.74 2.96 -35.98
CA GLU A 5 -39.92 3.41 -34.89
C GLU A 5 -39.30 2.22 -34.16
N LYS A 6 -37.96 2.14 -34.17
CA LYS A 6 -37.24 1.41 -33.13
C LYS A 6 -36.65 2.40 -32.15
N ILE A 7 -37.46 2.66 -31.13
CA ILE A 7 -37.07 3.16 -29.82
C ILE A 7 -35.91 2.28 -29.32
N PHE A 8 -34.67 2.75 -29.46
CA PHE A 8 -33.53 2.13 -28.81
C PHE A 8 -33.24 2.90 -27.53
N ARG A 9 -33.55 2.23 -26.42
CA ARG A 9 -33.42 2.68 -25.04
C ARG A 9 -31.94 2.93 -24.71
N PRO A 10 -31.62 3.94 -23.88
CA PRO A 10 -30.26 4.14 -23.39
C PRO A 10 -29.81 2.91 -22.62
N SER A 11 -28.67 2.34 -23.02
CA SER A 11 -28.03 1.23 -22.32
C SER A 11 -27.42 1.73 -21.02
N GLU A 12 -28.06 1.31 -19.92
CA GLU A 12 -27.49 0.86 -18.65
C GLU A 12 -26.42 1.76 -18.02
N GLU A 13 -26.90 2.46 -16.98
CA GLU A 13 -26.18 3.15 -15.93
C GLU A 13 -24.86 2.47 -15.54
N GLU A 14 -23.75 3.22 -15.61
CA GLU A 14 -22.52 2.90 -14.91
C GLU A 14 -22.84 2.76 -13.41
N PRO A 15 -22.45 1.67 -12.72
CA PRO A 15 -22.80 1.53 -11.32
C PRO A 15 -22.09 2.61 -10.50
N GLU A 16 -22.93 3.43 -9.88
CA GLU A 16 -22.64 4.46 -8.89
C GLU A 16 -21.66 3.96 -7.81
N ALA A 17 -20.86 4.89 -7.30
CA ALA A 17 -19.82 4.73 -6.28
C ALA A 17 -20.26 4.09 -4.93
N ALA A 18 -21.49 3.62 -4.81
CA ALA A 18 -22.05 2.94 -3.65
C ALA A 18 -21.61 1.48 -3.51
N GLU A 19 -21.21 0.80 -4.61
CA GLU A 19 -20.78 -0.61 -4.55
C GLU A 19 -19.36 -0.78 -3.96
N ALA A 20 -18.56 0.28 -3.94
CA ALA A 20 -17.24 0.30 -3.28
C ALA A 20 -17.32 0.21 -1.74
N ALA A 21 -18.48 0.51 -1.15
CA ALA A 21 -18.67 0.55 0.30
C ALA A 21 -19.02 -0.82 0.93
N SER A 22 -19.42 -1.82 0.14
CA SER A 22 -19.87 -3.13 0.66
C SER A 22 -18.77 -4.21 0.72
N VAL A 23 -17.60 -3.95 0.14
CA VAL A 23 -16.44 -4.88 0.17
C VAL A 23 -15.79 -4.93 1.57
N PHE A 24 -16.13 -4.03 2.49
CA PHE A 24 -15.55 -3.98 3.83
C PHE A 24 -16.18 -4.94 4.86
N SER A 25 -17.10 -5.82 4.47
CA SER A 25 -17.83 -6.68 5.41
C SER A 25 -17.36 -8.15 5.49
N ALA A 26 -16.35 -8.60 4.74
CA ALA A 26 -15.91 -10.00 4.86
C ALA A 26 -14.44 -10.25 4.46
N ALA A 27 -13.51 -9.99 5.38
CA ALA A 27 -12.33 -10.84 5.54
C ALA A 27 -11.73 -10.67 6.96
N PRO A 28 -12.08 -11.53 7.95
CA PRO A 28 -11.38 -11.59 9.22
C PRO A 28 -10.13 -12.46 9.06
N HIS A 29 -9.21 -12.08 8.17
CA HIS A 29 -8.02 -12.89 7.90
C HIS A 29 -6.77 -12.17 8.38
N GLY A 30 -6.69 -12.06 9.70
CA GLY A 30 -5.51 -11.68 10.47
C GLY A 30 -5.80 -11.98 11.94
N ARG A 31 -5.16 -13.00 12.51
CA ARG A 31 -5.20 -13.19 13.97
C ARG A 31 -4.60 -11.93 14.58
N SER A 32 -5.34 -11.25 15.45
CA SER A 32 -4.95 -9.94 16.01
C SER A 32 -3.46 -9.92 16.37
N GLY A 33 -2.70 -8.97 15.80
CA GLY A 33 -1.28 -8.76 16.06
C GLY A 33 -0.30 -9.56 15.19
N LEU A 34 -0.75 -10.52 14.38
CA LEU A 34 0.12 -11.22 13.41
C LEU A 34 0.15 -10.51 12.06
N ILE A 35 1.18 -10.79 11.27
CA ILE A 35 1.30 -10.43 9.86
C ILE A 35 1.32 -11.72 9.03
N ASN A 36 0.38 -11.86 8.10
CA ASN A 36 0.41 -12.88 7.06
C ASN A 36 1.36 -12.42 5.96
N LEU A 37 2.53 -13.06 5.89
CA LEU A 37 3.68 -12.66 5.07
C LEU A 37 3.72 -13.45 3.76
N ALA A 38 3.74 -12.73 2.64
CA ALA A 38 3.96 -13.32 1.32
C ALA A 38 5.44 -13.59 1.04
N GLY A 39 6.31 -12.74 1.58
CA GLY A 39 7.74 -12.82 1.38
C GLY A 39 8.49 -11.74 2.15
N PHE A 40 9.82 -11.81 2.11
CA PHE A 40 10.67 -10.84 2.75
C PHE A 40 12.01 -10.75 2.03
N ASP A 41 12.45 -9.53 1.73
CA ASP A 41 13.80 -9.26 1.26
C ASP A 41 14.61 -8.64 2.39
N ASP A 42 15.75 -9.24 2.74
CA ASP A 42 16.67 -8.69 3.74
C ASP A 42 17.30 -7.38 3.25
N GLU A 43 17.50 -7.25 1.94
CA GLU A 43 18.22 -6.15 1.31
C GLU A 43 17.60 -5.79 -0.05
N SER A 44 17.22 -4.53 -0.22
CA SER A 44 16.66 -4.00 -1.45
C SER A 44 17.10 -2.56 -1.68
N ILE A 45 17.45 -2.27 -2.93
CA ILE A 45 17.76 -0.93 -3.44
C ILE A 45 16.68 -0.41 -4.42
N THR A 46 15.66 -1.23 -4.69
CA THR A 46 14.60 -0.95 -5.67
C THR A 46 13.26 -0.58 -5.02
N ASN A 47 13.11 -0.82 -3.72
CA ASN A 47 11.89 -0.53 -2.95
C ASN A 47 11.95 0.80 -2.17
N GLY A 48 12.88 1.68 -2.55
CA GLY A 48 13.10 2.99 -1.98
C GLY A 48 14.58 3.36 -1.95
N PRO A 49 14.92 4.57 -1.49
CA PRO A 49 16.30 5.05 -1.44
C PRO A 49 17.10 4.37 -0.34
N GLY A 50 18.40 4.18 -0.60
CA GLY A 50 19.31 3.50 0.32
C GLY A 50 19.11 1.99 0.32
N LEU A 51 19.73 1.32 1.30
CA LEU A 51 19.53 -0.11 1.52
C LEU A 51 18.36 -0.33 2.48
N ARG A 52 17.38 -1.12 2.04
CA ARG A 52 16.12 -1.32 2.75
C ARG A 52 15.79 -2.80 2.93
N ALA A 53 15.19 -3.17 4.05
CA ALA A 53 14.47 -4.44 4.15
C ALA A 53 13.05 -4.28 3.61
N VAL A 54 12.47 -5.33 3.04
CA VAL A 54 11.12 -5.28 2.47
C VAL A 54 10.25 -6.37 3.07
N VAL A 55 9.11 -5.96 3.62
CA VAL A 55 8.09 -6.85 4.19
C VAL A 55 6.93 -6.91 3.22
N TYR A 56 6.73 -8.05 2.55
CA TYR A 56 5.65 -8.23 1.59
C TYR A 56 4.42 -8.83 2.30
N ALA A 57 3.36 -8.03 2.44
CA ALA A 57 2.07 -8.50 2.94
C ALA A 57 1.46 -9.54 1.98
N GLN A 58 0.78 -10.54 2.52
CA GLN A 58 -0.12 -11.41 1.76
C GLN A 58 -1.57 -10.89 1.87
N GLY A 59 -2.35 -11.04 0.80
CA GLY A 59 -3.71 -10.54 0.69
C GLY A 59 -3.74 -9.14 0.08
N CYS A 60 -4.54 -8.96 -0.98
CA CYS A 60 -4.75 -7.65 -1.61
C CYS A 60 -6.18 -7.59 -2.16
N PRO A 61 -6.99 -6.57 -1.81
CA PRO A 61 -8.36 -6.46 -2.30
C PRO A 61 -8.46 -5.83 -3.70
N HIS A 62 -7.38 -5.25 -4.23
CA HIS A 62 -7.45 -4.43 -5.44
C HIS A 62 -7.47 -5.22 -6.75
N GLY A 63 -6.81 -6.38 -6.82
CA GLY A 63 -6.84 -7.24 -8.01
C GLY A 63 -6.36 -6.56 -9.31
N CYS A 64 -5.42 -5.62 -9.24
CA CYS A 64 -5.02 -4.77 -10.37
C CYS A 64 -4.60 -5.60 -11.60
N PRO A 65 -5.15 -5.33 -12.80
CA PRO A 65 -4.66 -5.92 -14.05
C PRO A 65 -3.18 -5.64 -14.27
N GLY A 66 -2.43 -6.66 -14.67
CA GLY A 66 -0.97 -6.55 -14.89
C GLY A 66 -0.15 -6.31 -13.62
N CYS A 67 -0.71 -6.58 -12.43
CA CYS A 67 0.02 -6.49 -11.16
C CYS A 67 1.34 -7.29 -11.23
N HIS A 68 2.40 -6.75 -10.64
CA HIS A 68 3.72 -7.41 -10.63
C HIS A 68 3.72 -8.68 -9.77
N ASN A 69 2.88 -8.72 -8.75
CA ASN A 69 2.85 -9.78 -7.74
C ASN A 69 1.43 -10.37 -7.56
N PRO A 70 0.79 -10.90 -8.61
CA PRO A 70 -0.59 -11.41 -8.50
C PRO A 70 -0.73 -12.56 -7.50
N GLN A 71 0.35 -13.29 -7.21
CA GLN A 71 0.41 -14.35 -6.20
C GLN A 71 0.16 -13.84 -4.77
N THR A 72 0.32 -12.54 -4.50
CA THR A 72 0.07 -11.96 -3.17
C THR A 72 -1.40 -11.60 -2.95
N HIS A 73 -2.29 -11.77 -3.94
CA HIS A 73 -3.68 -11.31 -3.85
C HIS A 73 -4.54 -12.16 -2.89
N ALA A 74 -4.34 -13.47 -2.87
CA ALA A 74 -5.13 -14.36 -2.02
C ALA A 74 -4.89 -14.08 -0.53
N PHE A 75 -5.95 -13.98 0.26
CA PHE A 75 -5.84 -13.79 1.71
C PHE A 75 -5.55 -15.12 2.41
N GLY A 76 -4.74 -15.08 3.47
CA GLY A 76 -4.52 -16.21 4.38
C GLY A 76 -3.66 -17.35 3.83
N THR A 77 -3.02 -17.18 2.66
CA THR A 77 -2.13 -18.19 2.06
C THR A 77 -0.66 -18.00 2.39
N GLY A 78 -0.32 -16.93 3.11
CA GLY A 78 1.05 -16.58 3.47
C GLY A 78 1.51 -17.27 4.76
N ARG A 79 2.72 -16.95 5.19
CA ARG A 79 3.26 -17.41 6.47
C ARG A 79 2.93 -16.39 7.56
N ASP A 80 2.26 -16.81 8.62
CA ASP A 80 2.07 -15.97 9.79
C ASP A 80 3.40 -15.74 10.53
N CYS A 81 3.68 -14.47 10.83
CA CYS A 81 4.83 -14.05 11.63
C CYS A 81 4.44 -12.95 12.61
N THR A 82 5.24 -12.80 13.66
CA THR A 82 5.04 -11.71 14.63
C THR A 82 5.82 -10.46 14.22
N PRO A 83 5.34 -9.26 14.57
CA PRO A 83 6.10 -8.02 14.40
C PRO A 83 7.49 -8.09 15.02
N ARG A 84 7.61 -8.72 16.20
CA ARG A 84 8.87 -8.91 16.90
C ARG A 84 9.86 -9.77 16.11
N GLU A 85 9.40 -10.87 15.51
CA GLU A 85 10.24 -11.74 14.67
C GLU A 85 10.81 -10.99 13.46
N LEU A 86 9.97 -10.22 12.76
CA LEU A 86 10.41 -9.42 11.62
C LEU A 86 11.40 -8.33 12.04
N PHE A 87 11.12 -7.61 13.13
CA PHE A 87 12.03 -6.61 13.65
C PHE A 87 13.40 -7.21 14.05
N GLU A 88 13.40 -8.38 14.69
CA GLU A 88 14.62 -9.13 15.02
C GLU A 88 15.41 -9.56 13.77
N ARG A 89 14.74 -9.89 12.66
CA ARG A 89 15.39 -10.20 11.39
C ARG A 89 16.00 -8.95 10.76
N ILE A 90 15.22 -7.87 10.66
CA ILE A 90 15.64 -6.60 10.03
C ILE A 90 16.90 -6.05 10.70
N ARG A 91 16.93 -6.01 12.04
CA ARG A 91 18.05 -5.42 12.79
C ARG A 91 19.37 -6.19 12.71
N ARG A 92 19.40 -7.37 12.10
CA ARG A 92 20.65 -8.16 11.94
C ARG A 92 21.62 -7.51 10.98
N ASN A 93 21.11 -6.75 10.00
CA ASN A 93 21.95 -6.02 9.08
C ASN A 93 22.01 -4.53 9.47
N PRO A 94 23.13 -4.05 10.04
CA PRO A 94 23.27 -2.66 10.44
C PRO A 94 23.37 -1.67 9.27
N LEU A 95 23.52 -2.16 8.03
CA LEU A 95 23.53 -1.31 6.83
C LEU A 95 22.12 -0.95 6.35
N VAL A 96 21.11 -1.72 6.78
CA VAL A 96 19.71 -1.40 6.49
C VAL A 96 19.31 -0.19 7.33
N SER A 97 18.89 0.87 6.66
CA SER A 97 18.47 2.13 7.30
C SER A 97 17.01 2.48 7.04
N GLY A 98 16.35 1.71 6.17
CA GLY A 98 14.92 1.87 5.88
C GLY A 98 14.22 0.53 5.78
N VAL A 99 12.90 0.56 6.00
CA VAL A 99 12.03 -0.60 5.80
C VAL A 99 10.89 -0.19 4.88
N THR A 100 10.56 -1.05 3.92
CA THR A 100 9.42 -0.86 3.03
C THR A 100 8.37 -1.93 3.30
N PHE A 101 7.15 -1.51 3.60
CA PHE A 101 5.99 -2.39 3.63
C PHE A 101 5.36 -2.38 2.23
N SER A 102 5.27 -3.53 1.61
CA SER A 102 4.82 -3.72 0.22
C SER A 102 4.05 -5.03 0.10
N GLY A 103 3.97 -5.61 -1.10
CA GLY A 103 3.41 -6.93 -1.37
C GLY A 103 1.98 -6.85 -1.88
N GLY A 104 1.07 -7.53 -1.21
CA GLY A 104 -0.37 -7.41 -1.41
C GLY A 104 -0.86 -6.03 -0.95
N GLU A 105 -1.40 -5.94 0.26
CA GLU A 105 -1.84 -4.67 0.83
C GLU A 105 -1.54 -4.60 2.34
N PRO A 106 -0.47 -3.90 2.76
CA PRO A 106 -0.16 -3.71 4.18
C PRO A 106 -1.34 -3.14 4.99
N LEU A 107 -2.14 -2.25 4.38
CA LEU A 107 -3.28 -1.61 5.06
C LEU A 107 -4.49 -2.56 5.23
N SER A 108 -4.46 -3.76 4.64
CA SER A 108 -5.42 -4.83 4.94
C SER A 108 -5.08 -5.60 6.21
N GLN A 109 -3.87 -5.44 6.75
CA GLN A 109 -3.42 -6.07 8.01
C GLN A 109 -2.83 -5.03 8.99
N PRO A 110 -3.50 -3.90 9.25
CA PRO A 110 -2.87 -2.72 9.80
C PRO A 110 -2.37 -2.89 11.24
N SER A 111 -2.95 -3.78 12.03
CA SER A 111 -2.55 -3.99 13.43
C SER A 111 -1.12 -4.52 13.56
N GLY A 112 -0.79 -5.60 12.86
CA GLY A 112 0.57 -6.18 12.91
C GLY A 112 1.61 -5.22 12.32
N PHE A 113 1.28 -4.56 11.20
CA PHE A 113 2.18 -3.57 10.61
C PHE A 113 2.38 -2.33 11.49
N ALA A 114 1.35 -1.86 12.22
CA ALA A 114 1.49 -0.75 13.18
C ALA A 114 2.36 -1.13 14.38
N GLU A 115 2.33 -2.38 14.83
CA GLU A 115 3.24 -2.85 15.89
C GLU A 115 4.68 -2.93 15.38
N LEU A 116 4.88 -3.44 14.16
CA LEU A 116 6.21 -3.51 13.55
C LEU A 116 6.79 -2.11 13.31
N ALA A 117 5.98 -1.19 12.79
CA ALA A 117 6.40 0.19 12.55
C ALA A 117 6.80 0.89 13.86
N ALA A 118 6.15 0.59 14.98
CA ALA A 118 6.49 1.21 16.27
C ALA A 118 7.92 0.80 16.69
N LEU A 119 8.21 -0.50 16.64
CA LEU A 119 9.53 -1.06 16.95
C LEU A 119 10.64 -0.48 16.05
N LEU A 120 10.34 -0.34 14.76
CA LEU A 120 11.26 0.23 13.78
C LEU A 120 11.48 1.73 13.99
N LYS A 121 10.42 2.48 14.32
CA LYS A 121 10.50 3.92 14.52
C LYS A 121 11.33 4.27 15.75
N GLU A 122 11.15 3.53 16.84
CA GLU A 122 11.93 3.67 18.08
C GLU A 122 13.43 3.46 17.86
N THR A 123 13.81 2.71 16.82
CA THR A 123 15.21 2.41 16.48
C THR A 123 15.76 3.23 15.32
N GLY A 124 14.98 4.18 14.80
CA GLY A 124 15.44 5.17 13.82
C GLY A 124 15.36 4.75 12.35
N TYR A 125 14.67 3.66 12.02
CA TYR A 125 14.44 3.30 10.62
C TYR A 125 13.48 4.26 9.92
N GLU A 126 13.77 4.61 8.66
CA GLU A 126 12.81 5.27 7.77
C GLU A 126 11.79 4.25 7.24
N ILE A 127 10.50 4.51 7.44
CA ILE A 127 9.45 3.56 7.05
C ILE A 127 8.68 4.08 5.83
N ALA A 128 8.60 3.25 4.79
CA ALA A 128 7.80 3.51 3.60
C ALA A 128 6.69 2.47 3.46
N ILE A 129 5.52 2.91 3.01
CA ILE A 129 4.37 2.03 2.77
C ILE A 129 3.93 2.17 1.32
N TYR A 130 3.81 1.05 0.62
CA TYR A 130 3.12 0.97 -0.66
C TYR A 130 1.70 0.50 -0.42
N THR A 131 0.74 1.16 -1.05
CA THR A 131 -0.67 0.83 -0.90
C THR A 131 -1.45 1.14 -2.18
N GLY A 132 -2.45 0.33 -2.49
CA GLY A 132 -3.38 0.58 -3.57
C GLY A 132 -4.43 1.64 -3.25
N TYR A 133 -4.57 2.03 -1.98
CA TYR A 133 -5.45 3.13 -1.57
C TYR A 133 -4.78 4.48 -1.81
N ARG A 134 -5.58 5.51 -2.08
CA ARG A 134 -5.15 6.91 -1.99
C ARG A 134 -5.21 7.38 -0.55
N PHE A 135 -4.34 8.32 -0.20
CA PHE A 135 -4.30 8.99 1.10
C PHE A 135 -5.68 9.50 1.56
N GLU A 136 -6.46 10.08 0.65
CA GLU A 136 -7.80 10.60 0.93
C GLU A 136 -8.80 9.49 1.28
N GLU A 137 -8.61 8.27 0.75
CA GLU A 137 -9.41 7.09 1.11
C GLU A 137 -9.00 6.58 2.50
N LEU A 138 -7.69 6.53 2.77
CA LEU A 138 -7.15 6.12 4.07
C LEU A 138 -7.63 7.02 5.22
N LEU A 139 -7.73 8.33 5.00
CA LEU A 139 -8.26 9.26 6.02
C LEU A 139 -9.74 9.02 6.37
N LYS A 140 -10.51 8.41 5.46
CA LYS A 140 -11.92 8.08 5.68
C LYS A 140 -12.11 6.73 6.37
N MET A 141 -11.07 5.90 6.43
CA MET A 141 -11.14 4.59 7.08
C MET A 141 -11.30 4.74 8.59
N ARG A 142 -12.39 4.19 9.13
CA ARG A 142 -12.68 4.17 10.58
C ARG A 142 -11.96 3.00 11.28
N ASN A 143 -10.66 2.84 11.02
CA ASN A 143 -9.84 1.82 11.64
C ASN A 143 -8.68 2.47 12.43
N PRO A 144 -8.67 2.41 13.77
CA PRO A 144 -7.60 2.99 14.59
C PRO A 144 -6.20 2.42 14.26
N ALA A 145 -6.11 1.16 13.83
CA ALA A 145 -4.83 0.56 13.47
C ALA A 145 -4.25 1.16 12.18
N VAL A 146 -5.10 1.49 11.20
CA VAL A 146 -4.67 2.24 9.99
C VAL A 146 -4.08 3.58 10.42
N ARG A 147 -4.77 4.31 11.30
CA ARG A 147 -4.29 5.60 11.78
C ARG A 147 -2.93 5.47 12.48
N ARG A 148 -2.78 4.52 13.39
CA ARG A 148 -1.51 4.27 14.09
C ARG A 148 -0.36 3.93 13.13
N LEU A 149 -0.61 3.09 12.13
CA LEU A 149 0.38 2.74 11.13
C LEU A 149 0.85 3.97 10.33
N LEU A 150 -0.09 4.80 9.86
CA LEU A 150 0.23 6.01 9.11
C LEU A 150 1.03 7.02 9.95
N GLU A 151 0.72 7.15 11.23
CA GLU A 151 1.42 8.09 12.13
C GLU A 151 2.89 7.73 12.39
N GLN A 152 3.28 6.48 12.15
CA GLN A 152 4.65 6.01 12.39
C GLN A 152 5.50 6.02 11.10
N ALA A 153 4.86 6.03 9.93
CA ALA A 153 5.53 5.97 8.64
C ALA A 153 5.94 7.36 8.12
N ASP A 154 7.02 7.38 7.32
CA ASP A 154 7.61 8.60 6.77
C ASP A 154 7.14 8.86 5.33
N VAL A 155 6.93 7.78 4.57
CA VAL A 155 6.63 7.83 3.15
C VAL A 155 5.44 6.95 2.83
N LEU A 156 4.52 7.47 2.01
CA LEU A 156 3.43 6.68 1.43
C LEU A 156 3.51 6.74 -0.09
N VAL A 157 3.68 5.58 -0.72
CA VAL A 157 3.51 5.40 -2.15
C VAL A 157 2.07 4.94 -2.37
N ASP A 158 1.21 5.85 -2.81
CA ASP A 158 -0.24 5.67 -2.79
C ASP A 158 -0.85 5.51 -4.18
N GLY A 159 -2.04 4.88 -4.21
CA GLY A 159 -2.84 4.66 -5.41
C GLY A 159 -2.61 3.30 -6.10
N PRO A 160 -3.64 2.79 -6.78
CA PRO A 160 -3.59 1.45 -7.37
C PRO A 160 -2.63 1.44 -8.55
N TYR A 161 -2.01 0.28 -8.79
CA TYR A 161 -1.29 0.07 -10.04
C TYR A 161 -2.24 0.14 -11.24
N ARG A 162 -1.83 0.86 -12.28
CA ARG A 162 -2.58 0.96 -13.55
C ARG A 162 -1.69 0.58 -14.70
N GLU A 163 -2.00 -0.54 -15.35
CA GLU A 163 -1.22 -1.08 -16.47
C GLU A 163 -1.06 -0.07 -17.62
N ARG A 164 -2.10 0.68 -17.96
CA ARG A 164 -2.06 1.72 -19.00
C ARG A 164 -1.11 2.87 -18.68
N GLU A 165 -0.80 3.08 -17.41
CA GLU A 165 0.09 4.14 -16.92
C GLU A 165 1.44 3.57 -16.46
N ARG A 166 1.72 2.29 -16.77
CA ARG A 166 2.96 1.62 -16.42
C ARG A 166 4.15 2.33 -17.04
N ASN A 167 5.16 2.65 -16.23
CA ASN A 167 6.40 3.24 -16.71
C ASN A 167 7.58 2.79 -15.85
N ILE A 168 8.53 2.07 -16.49
CA ILE A 168 9.69 1.48 -15.83
C ILE A 168 10.78 2.51 -15.47
N LEU A 169 10.69 3.73 -15.99
CA LEU A 169 11.62 4.81 -15.70
C LEU A 169 11.23 5.61 -14.45
N LEU A 170 10.04 5.37 -13.89
CA LEU A 170 9.59 6.01 -12.65
C LEU A 170 10.38 5.48 -11.47
N ARG A 171 10.83 6.38 -10.60
CA ARG A 171 11.47 6.00 -9.35
C ARG A 171 10.43 5.45 -8.39
N PHE A 172 10.67 4.22 -7.91
CA PHE A 172 9.97 3.64 -6.76
C PHE A 172 8.44 3.59 -6.88
N ARG A 173 7.90 3.48 -8.10
CA ARG A 173 6.47 3.26 -8.35
C ARG A 173 6.27 2.61 -9.72
N GLY A 174 5.19 1.85 -9.87
CA GLY A 174 4.92 1.05 -11.06
C GLY A 174 4.12 1.79 -12.13
N SER A 175 3.32 2.80 -11.74
CA SER A 175 2.48 3.56 -12.66
C SER A 175 2.41 5.06 -12.34
N ALA A 176 2.22 5.88 -13.37
CA ALA A 176 2.31 7.34 -13.28
C ALA A 176 1.29 7.98 -12.32
N ASN A 177 0.12 7.36 -12.14
CA ASN A 177 -0.91 7.81 -11.19
C ASN A 177 -0.51 7.71 -9.72
N GLN A 178 0.47 6.84 -9.38
CA GLN A 178 0.85 6.61 -8.00
C GLN A 178 1.65 7.80 -7.47
N ARG A 179 1.38 8.27 -6.26
CA ARG A 179 2.08 9.44 -5.69
C ARG A 179 3.03 8.99 -4.60
N ILE A 180 4.18 9.64 -4.49
CA ILE A 180 5.11 9.46 -3.37
C ILE A 180 4.94 10.64 -2.43
N LEU A 181 4.33 10.41 -1.27
CA LEU A 181 3.90 11.44 -0.33
C LEU A 181 4.84 11.51 0.88
N ASN A 182 5.03 12.72 1.39
CA ASN A 182 5.57 12.95 2.72
C ASN A 182 4.43 12.73 3.72
N LEU A 183 4.42 11.58 4.41
CA LEU A 183 3.31 11.21 5.28
C LEU A 183 3.14 12.19 6.44
N PRO A 184 4.20 12.54 7.20
CA PRO A 184 4.09 13.48 8.31
C PRO A 184 3.49 14.83 7.87
N ALA A 185 3.94 15.38 6.74
CA ALA A 185 3.40 16.63 6.20
C ALA A 185 1.96 16.47 5.74
N SER A 186 1.62 15.35 5.10
CA SER A 186 0.27 15.06 4.61
C SER A 186 -0.73 14.92 5.75
N LEU A 187 -0.36 14.18 6.80
CA LEU A 187 -1.19 14.02 8.01
C LEU A 187 -1.40 15.33 8.73
N LYS A 188 -0.36 16.17 8.84
CA LYS A 188 -0.47 17.51 9.46
C LYS A 188 -1.38 18.44 8.66
N ALA A 189 -1.31 18.39 7.33
CA ALA A 189 -2.11 19.25 6.45
C ALA A 189 -3.53 18.73 6.19
N GLY A 190 -3.81 17.45 6.47
CA GLY A 190 -5.08 16.80 6.13
C GLY A 190 -5.27 16.60 4.62
N GLN A 191 -4.22 16.73 3.82
CA GLN A 191 -4.24 16.57 2.36
C GLN A 191 -2.92 15.96 1.86
N ALA A 192 -2.94 15.34 0.68
CA ALA A 192 -1.74 14.72 0.12
C ALA A 192 -0.66 15.76 -0.22
N ILE A 193 0.47 15.68 0.47
CA ILE A 193 1.67 16.50 0.21
C ILE A 193 2.74 15.60 -0.42
N LEU A 194 3.10 15.91 -1.66
CA LEU A 194 4.14 15.17 -2.37
C LEU A 194 5.48 15.29 -1.63
N MET A 195 6.27 14.23 -1.66
CA MET A 195 7.66 14.29 -1.23
C MET A 195 8.41 15.35 -2.07
N PRO A 196 9.31 16.16 -1.50
CA PRO A 196 10.17 17.02 -2.31
C PRO A 196 11.04 16.20 -3.28
N PRO A 197 11.50 16.80 -4.39
CA PRO A 197 12.56 16.22 -5.22
C PRO A 197 13.78 15.81 -4.39
N GLY A 198 14.44 14.71 -4.77
CA GLY A 198 15.66 14.26 -4.09
C GLY A 198 15.75 12.74 -3.98
N ARG A 199 15.87 12.22 -2.74
CA ARG A 199 16.05 10.77 -2.53
C ARG A 199 14.89 9.94 -3.10
N TRP A 200 13.65 10.38 -2.93
CA TRP A 200 12.45 9.61 -3.28
C TRP A 200 11.82 9.97 -4.63
N ARG A 201 12.02 11.20 -5.11
CA ARG A 201 11.40 11.71 -6.35
C ARG A 201 12.42 12.33 -7.27
N GLU A 202 12.14 12.26 -8.57
CA GLU A 202 12.91 12.92 -9.61
C GLU A 202 12.95 14.44 -9.40
N ASN A 203 14.03 15.07 -9.86
CA ASN A 203 14.07 16.52 -10.00
C ASN A 203 13.10 16.93 -11.10
N ALA A 204 12.34 18.01 -10.85
CA ALA A 204 11.45 18.61 -11.82
C ALA A 204 12.24 19.22 -12.98
#